data_AF-A0A2S9GA42-F1
#
_entry.id   AF-A0A2S9GA42-F1
#
_cell.length_a   1.000
_cell.length_b   1.000
_cell.length_c   1.000
_cell.angle_alpha   90.00
_cell.angle_beta   90.00
_cell.angle_gamma   90.00
#
_symmetry.space_group_name_H-M   'P 1'
#
loop_
_entity.id
_entity.type
_entity.pdbx_description
1 polymer ?
#
loop_
_entity_poly.entity_id
_entity_poly.type
_entity_poly.pdbx_seq_one_letter_code
_entity_poly.pdbx_strand_id
1 'polypeptide(L)' 'MDTAPHPAPIVSRLLEVISSEILPLTERGVAGGNKVFGAAVLAKSDLSVVIAGTNDETDNPLWHGEINT' A
#
# COMPACT_ATOMS: atom_id res chain seq x y z
N MET A 1 -6.33 -10.70 -25.88
CA MET A 1 -7.69 -10.37 -25.41
C MET A 1 -7.61 -10.28 -23.90
N ASP A 2 -7.77 -9.08 -23.37
CA ASP A 2 -7.65 -8.74 -21.95
C ASP A 2 -8.91 -9.23 -21.21
N THR A 3 -8.83 -10.40 -20.59
CA THR A 3 -9.88 -10.85 -19.67
C THR A 3 -9.58 -10.22 -18.32
N ALA A 4 -10.17 -9.05 -18.08
CA ALA A 4 -10.09 -8.41 -16.76
C ALA A 4 -10.47 -9.44 -15.67
N PRO A 5 -9.70 -9.54 -14.58
CA PRO A 5 -9.95 -10.55 -13.57
C PRO A 5 -11.35 -10.40 -12.96
N HIS A 6 -11.95 -11.54 -12.60
CA HIS A 6 -13.26 -11.58 -11.96
C HIS A 6 -13.23 -10.74 -10.65
N PRO A 7 -14.29 -10.01 -10.28
CA PRO A 7 -14.24 -9.06 -9.15
C PRO A 7 -13.84 -9.68 -7.80
N ALA A 8 -14.23 -10.93 -7.53
CA ALA A 8 -13.91 -11.62 -6.29
C ALA A 8 -12.38 -11.82 -6.10
N PRO A 9 -11.63 -12.36 -7.08
CA PRO A 9 -10.17 -12.39 -7.07
C PRO A 9 -9.49 -11.04 -6.80
N ILE A 10 -10.00 -9.95 -7.38
CA ILE A 10 -9.39 -8.62 -7.21
C ILE A 10 -9.53 -8.15 -5.76
N VAL A 11 -10.73 -8.24 -5.17
CA VAL A 11 -10.96 -7.82 -3.79
C VAL A 11 -10.10 -8.61 -2.82
N SER A 12 -10.03 -9.94 -2.98
CA SER A 12 -9.16 -10.79 -2.15
C SER A 12 -7.70 -10.36 -2.25
N ARG A 13 -7.21 -10.07 -3.46
CA ARG A 13 -5.83 -9.61 -3.65
C ARG A 13 -5.57 -8.24 -3.02
N LEU A 14 -6.51 -7.29 -3.13
CA LEU A 14 -6.37 -5.96 -2.51
C LEU A 14 -6.32 -6.05 -0.98
N LEU A 15 -7.17 -6.89 -0.38
CA LEU A 15 -7.17 -7.13 1.07
C LEU A 15 -5.88 -7.82 1.54
N GLU A 16 -5.37 -8.76 0.75
CA GLU A 16 -4.06 -9.39 1.00
C GLU A 16 -2.94 -8.34 1.01
N VAL A 17 -2.86 -7.48 -0.01
CA VAL A 17 -1.84 -6.42 -0.09
C VAL A 17 -1.92 -5.43 1.07
N ILE A 18 -3.14 -5.05 1.49
CA ILE A 18 -3.32 -4.24 2.69
C ILE A 18 -2.71 -4.93 3.91
N SER A 19 -2.94 -6.24 4.05
CA SER A 19 -2.56 -7.01 5.24
C SER A 19 -1.08 -7.37 5.26
N SER A 20 -0.50 -7.78 4.13
CA SER A 20 0.89 -8.29 4.05
C SER A 20 1.92 -7.21 3.77
N GLU A 21 1.55 -6.17 3.01
CA GLU A 21 2.49 -5.13 2.57
C GLU A 21 2.30 -3.83 3.36
N ILE A 22 1.08 -3.29 3.36
CA ILE A 22 0.82 -1.93 3.88
C ILE A 22 0.78 -1.90 5.41
N LEU A 23 0.08 -2.84 6.04
CA LEU A 23 -0.13 -2.86 7.48
C LEU A 23 1.19 -2.93 8.26
N PRO A 24 2.15 -3.85 7.96
CA PRO A 24 3.40 -3.91 8.71
C PRO A 24 4.26 -2.65 8.59
N LEU A 25 4.26 -2.01 7.42
CA LEU A 25 4.94 -0.71 7.21
C LEU A 25 4.29 0.37 8.08
N THR A 26 2.97 0.45 8.03
CA THR A 26 2.18 1.47 8.74
C THR A 26 2.30 1.30 10.26
N GLU A 27 2.31 0.07 10.78
CA GLU A 27 2.54 -0.18 12.21
C GLU A 27 3.88 0.40 12.69
N ARG A 28 4.95 0.22 11.90
CA ARG A 28 6.28 0.78 12.22
C ARG A 28 6.28 2.30 12.15
N GLY A 29 5.68 2.88 11.11
CA GLY A 29 5.57 4.33 10.94
C GLY A 29 4.83 4.98 12.11
N VAL A 30 3.68 4.41 12.49
CA VAL A 30 2.86 4.89 13.60
C VAL A 30 3.59 4.77 14.94
N ALA A 31 4.32 3.66 15.16
CA ALA A 31 5.19 3.53 16.34
C ALA A 31 6.29 4.61 16.40
N GLY A 32 6.69 5.15 15.24
CA GLY A 32 7.61 6.28 15.11
C GLY A 32 6.96 7.67 15.25
N GLY A 33 5.62 7.75 15.35
CA GLY A 33 4.88 9.01 15.48
C GLY A 33 4.20 9.50 14.20
N ASN A 34 4.29 8.74 13.10
CA ASN A 34 3.61 9.06 11.84
C ASN A 34 2.12 8.71 11.87
N LYS A 35 1.34 9.25 10.92
CA LYS A 35 -0.09 8.99 10.81
C LYS A 35 -0.38 7.60 10.26
N VAL A 36 -1.59 7.10 10.55
CA VAL A 36 -2.09 5.79 10.11
C VAL A 36 -2.52 5.81 8.63
N PHE A 37 -1.58 6.11 7.72
CA PHE A 37 -1.82 6.12 6.27
C PHE A 37 -0.72 5.35 5.56
N GLY A 38 -1.13 4.41 4.69
CA GLY A 38 -0.23 3.68 3.83
C GLY A 38 -0.89 3.32 2.51
N ALA A 39 -0.06 3.04 1.50
CA ALA A 39 -0.50 2.78 0.14
C ALA A 39 0.40 1.76 -0.55
N ALA A 40 -0.10 1.19 -1.64
CA ALA A 40 0.70 0.37 -2.54
C ALA A 40 0.31 0.63 -4.00
N VAL A 41 1.28 0.56 -4.90
CA VAL A 41 1.08 0.56 -6.34
C VAL A 41 1.20 -0.88 -6.83
N LEU A 42 0.20 -1.34 -7.59
CA LEU A 42 0.16 -2.68 -8.14
C LEU A 42 0.26 -2.62 -9.67
N ALA A 43 0.96 -3.58 -10.26
CA ALA A 43 1.00 -3.74 -11.70
C ALA A 43 -0.38 -4.19 -12.21
N LYS A 44 -0.96 -3.46 -13.16
CA LYS A 44 -2.31 -3.76 -13.66
C LYS A 44 -2.42 -5.16 -14.29
N SER A 45 -1.34 -5.66 -14.90
CA SER A 45 -1.32 -6.93 -15.63
C SER A 45 -1.53 -8.16 -14.75
N ASP A 46 -1.00 -8.14 -13.52
CA ASP A 46 -0.96 -9.32 -12.65
C ASP A 46 -1.19 -9.03 -11.17
N LEU A 47 -1.43 -7.76 -10.81
CA LEU A 47 -1.59 -7.28 -9.44
C LEU A 47 -0.40 -7.59 -8.52
N SER A 48 0.79 -7.78 -9.11
CA SER A 48 2.05 -7.78 -8.36
C SER A 48 2.27 -6.41 -7.72
N VAL A 49 2.86 -6.41 -6.52
CA VAL A 49 3.18 -5.16 -5.81
C VAL A 49 4.43 -4.58 -6.45
N VAL A 50 4.32 -3.36 -6.96
CA VAL A 50 5.46 -2.60 -7.49
C VAL A 50 6.17 -1.90 -6.35
N ILE A 51 5.39 -1.25 -5.49
CA ILE A 51 5.89 -0.54 -4.31
C ILE A 51 4.80 -0.42 -3.25
N ALA A 52 5.19 -0.38 -1.99
CA ALA A 52 4.34 -0.08 -0.86
C ALA A 52 5.03 0.96 0.03
N GLY A 53 4.24 1.83 0.64
CA GLY A 53 4.73 2.96 1.42
C GLY A 53 3.80 3.30 2.57
N THR A 54 4.31 4.08 3.51
CA THR A 54 3.56 4.62 4.63
C THR A 54 3.94 6.08 4.87
N ASN A 55 3.05 6.81 5.54
CA ASN A 55 3.29 8.19 5.93
C ASN A 55 4.58 8.32 6.74
N ASP A 56 5.35 9.36 6.43
CA ASP A 56 6.60 9.71 7.10
C ASP A 56 6.70 11.22 7.32
N GLU A 57 5.62 11.78 7.86
CA GLU A 57 5.49 13.21 8.05
C GLU A 57 6.40 13.78 9.14
N THR A 58 6.86 12.94 10.07
CA THR A 58 7.82 13.34 11.10
C THR A 58 9.15 13.76 10.49
N ASP A 59 9.53 13.15 9.37
CA ASP A 59 10.72 13.50 8.61
C ASP A 59 10.43 14.64 7.61
N ASN A 60 9.29 14.59 6.90
CA ASN A 60 8.89 15.67 6.01
C ASN A 60 7.36 15.77 5.92
N PRO A 61 6.74 16.94 6.19
CA PRO A 61 5.28 17.08 6.21
C PRO A 61 4.58 16.75 4.88
N LEU A 62 5.30 16.66 3.76
CA LEU A 62 4.76 16.26 2.45
C LEU A 62 4.80 14.75 2.19
N TRP A 63 5.46 13.98 3.04
CA TRP A 63 5.63 12.53 2.87
C TRP A 63 4.41 11.78 3.38
N HIS A 64 3.34 11.85 2.58
CA HIS A 64 2.15 11.04 2.75
C HIS A 64 2.39 9.59 2.31
N GLY A 65 1.49 8.69 2.70
CA GLY A 65 1.61 7.26 2.38
C GLY A 65 1.65 6.95 0.88
N GLU A 66 1.09 7.82 0.03
CA GLU A 66 1.17 7.67 -1.44
C GLU A 66 2.42 8.28 -2.07
N ILE A 67 3.21 9.06 -1.32
CA ILE A 67 4.37 9.82 -1.83
C ILE A 67 5.68 9.21 -1.35
N ASN A 68 5.69 8.74 -0.10
CA ASN A 68 6.86 8.17 0.53
C ASN A 68 6.98 6.66 0.28
N THR A 69 8.22 6.18 0.21
CA THR A 69 8.56 4.80 -0.15
C THR A 69 9.63 4.22 0.76
#